data_AF-A0A1M6F869-F1
#
_entry.id   AF-A0A1M6F869-F1
#
_cell.length_a   1.000
_cell.length_b   1.000
_cell.length_c   1.000
_cell.angle_alpha   90.00
_cell.angle_beta   90.00
_cell.angle_gamma   90.00
#
_symmetry.space_group_name_H-M   'P 1'
#
loop_
_entity.id
_entity.type
_entity.pdbx_description
1 polymer ?
#
loop_
_entity_poly.entity_id
_entity_poly.type
_entity_poly.pdbx_seq_one_letter_code
_entity_poly.pdbx_strand_id
1 'polypeptide(L)' 'MSIKRVSVSVAAKDIIEQLKDKHGELIFHQSGGCCDGSSPMCFPKGELILDNSDILLGNIAGC' A
#
# COMPACT_ATOMS: atom_id res chain seq x y z
N MET A 1 17.82 3.32 -17.28
CA MET A 1 16.71 2.53 -16.71
C MET A 1 16.04 3.36 -15.64
N SER A 2 14.71 3.53 -15.69
CA SER A 2 13.97 4.27 -14.66
C SER A 2 13.54 3.29 -13.57
N ILE A 3 13.96 3.50 -12.32
CA ILE A 3 13.56 2.68 -11.18
C ILE A 3 12.21 3.19 -10.69
N LYS A 4 11.24 2.27 -10.55
CA LYS A 4 9.95 2.61 -9.92
C LYS A 4 10.16 2.86 -8.43
N ARG A 5 9.54 3.92 -7.90
CA ARG A 5 9.63 4.29 -6.48
C ARG A 5 9.05 3.20 -5.56
N VAL A 6 8.05 2.46 -6.04
CA VAL A 6 7.45 1.30 -5.37
C VAL A 6 7.33 0.13 -6.34
N SER A 7 7.41 -1.09 -5.81
CA SER A 7 7.21 -2.33 -6.56
C SER A 7 6.57 -3.38 -5.67
N VAL A 8 5.99 -4.42 -6.27
CA VAL A 8 5.35 -5.52 -5.57
C VAL A 8 5.84 -6.83 -6.16
N SER A 9 6.16 -7.80 -5.31
CA SER A 9 6.52 -9.15 -5.77
C SER A 9 5.29 -9.89 -6.28
N VAL A 10 5.50 -10.95 -7.06
CA VAL A 10 4.40 -11.79 -7.56
C VAL A 10 3.61 -12.40 -6.39
N ALA A 11 4.31 -12.99 -5.41
CA ALA A 11 3.66 -13.59 -4.24
C ALA A 11 2.90 -12.55 -3.39
N ALA A 12 3.43 -11.34 -3.22
CA ALA A 12 2.70 -10.28 -2.53
C ALA A 12 1.45 -9.87 -3.30
N LYS A 13 1.53 -9.75 -4.62
CA LYS A 13 0.36 -9.44 -5.47
C LYS A 13 -0.76 -10.47 -5.26
N ASP A 14 -0.44 -11.76 -5.23
CA ASP A 14 -1.45 -12.83 -5.04
C ASP A 14 -2.16 -12.73 -3.69
N ILE A 15 -1.46 -12.30 -2.65
CA ILE A 15 -2.05 -12.04 -1.33
C ILE A 15 -2.94 -10.78 -1.37
N ILE A 16 -2.51 -9.73 -2.08
CA ILE A 16 -3.29 -8.49 -2.21
C ILE A 16 -4.62 -8.75 -2.92
N GLU A 17 -4.64 -9.56 -3.98
CA GLU A 17 -5.90 -9.90 -4.66
C GLU A 17 -6.85 -10.66 -3.73
N GLN A 18 -6.35 -11.62 -2.92
CA GLN A 18 -7.17 -12.31 -1.91
C GLN A 18 -7.74 -11.35 -0.86
N LEU A 19 -6.96 -10.35 -0.45
CA LEU A 19 -7.43 -9.32 0.48
C LEU A 19 -8.48 -8.42 -0.18
N LYS A 20 -8.31 -8.06 -1.47
CA LYS A 20 -9.30 -7.26 -2.23
C LYS A 20 -10.62 -7.98 -2.37
N ASP A 21 -10.60 -9.29 -2.64
CA ASP A 21 -11.82 -10.11 -2.73
C ASP A 21 -12.63 -10.08 -1.42
N LYS A 22 -11.94 -9.98 -0.28
CA LYS A 22 -12.56 -9.97 1.05
C LYS A 22 -12.96 -8.58 1.55
N HIS A 23 -12.18 -7.55 1.21
CA HIS A 23 -12.25 -6.23 1.83
C HIS A 23 -12.57 -5.09 0.85
N GLY A 24 -12.58 -5.34 -0.46
CA GLY A 24 -12.80 -4.35 -1.50
C GLY A 24 -11.52 -3.62 -1.93
N GLU A 25 -11.64 -2.36 -2.35
CA GLU A 25 -10.48 -1.53 -2.69
C GLU A 25 -9.55 -1.36 -1.48
N LEU A 26 -8.24 -1.47 -1.69
CA LEU A 26 -7.23 -1.35 -0.64
C LEU A 26 -6.29 -0.18 -0.92
N ILE A 27 -5.65 0.32 0.13
CA ILE A 27 -4.53 1.26 0.08
C ILE A 27 -3.37 0.75 0.94
N PHE A 28 -2.15 1.13 0.57
CA PHE A 28 -0.96 0.89 1.38
C PHE A 28 -0.41 2.20 1.90
N HIS A 29 -0.12 2.26 3.20
CA HIS A 29 0.47 3.41 3.85
C HIS A 29 1.73 3.01 4.60
N GLN A 30 2.78 3.79 4.45
CA GLN A 30 4.04 3.60 5.15
C GLN A 30 4.38 4.92 5.84
N SER A 31 4.45 4.91 7.17
CA SER A 31 4.86 6.10 7.92
C SER A 31 6.39 6.17 8.00
N GLY A 32 6.96 7.36 8.18
CA GLY A 32 8.41 7.54 8.36
C GLY A 32 8.95 7.06 9.72
N GLY A 33 8.28 6.10 10.38
CA GLY A 33 8.55 5.70 11.76
C GLY A 33 9.70 4.69 11.93
N CYS A 34 10.33 4.69 13.10
CA CYS A 34 11.48 3.85 13.46
C CYS A 34 11.15 2.37 13.71
N CYS A 35 9.88 2.04 14.01
CA CYS A 35 9.42 0.68 14.37
C CYS A 35 8.41 0.15 13.34
N ASP A 36 7.15 -0.07 13.75
CA ASP A 36 6.07 -0.60 12.87
C ASP A 36 5.76 0.28 11.66
N GLY A 37 6.09 1.57 11.74
CA GLY A 37 5.97 2.51 10.64
C GLY A 37 6.86 2.18 9.44
N SER A 38 7.94 1.44 9.65
CA SER A 38 8.85 1.04 8.58
C SER A 38 8.24 0.04 7.60
N SER A 39 7.21 -0.70 8.01
CA SER A 39 6.52 -1.66 7.14
C SER A 39 5.31 -1.01 6.46
N PRO A 40 5.00 -1.38 5.20
CA PRO A 40 3.77 -0.94 4.56
C PRO A 40 2.56 -1.57 5.27
N MET A 41 1.71 -0.74 5.83
CA MET A 41 0.42 -1.11 6.40
C MET A 41 -0.64 -1.14 5.31
N CYS A 42 -1.56 -2.11 5.36
CA CYS A 42 -2.62 -2.30 4.37
C CYS A 42 -3.99 -2.01 4.99
N PHE A 43 -4.78 -1.15 4.34
CA PHE A 43 -6.11 -0.73 4.82
C PHE A 43 -7.13 -0.80 3.70
N PRO A 44 -8.42 -1.06 3.98
CA PRO A 44 -9.51 -0.76 3.06
C PRO A 44 -9.54 0.73 2.72
N LYS A 45 -9.88 1.05 1.46
CA LYS A 45 -9.95 2.42 0.98
C LYS A 45 -10.99 3.22 1.76
N GLY A 46 -10.56 4.33 2.36
CA GLY A 46 -11.40 5.22 3.17
C GLY A 46 -11.37 4.95 4.67
N GLU A 47 -10.72 3.87 5.15
CA GLU A 47 -10.57 3.64 6.59
C GLU A 47 -9.44 4.46 7.21
N LEU A 48 -8.33 4.65 6.49
CA LEU A 48 -7.27 5.55 6.92
C LEU A 48 -7.59 6.98 6.46
N ILE A 49 -7.60 7.91 7.41
CA ILE A 49 -7.68 9.35 7.11
C ILE A 49 -6.28 9.80 6.69
N LEU A 50 -6.14 10.21 5.43
CA LEU A 50 -4.91 10.81 4.90
C LEU A 50 -4.89 12.31 5.18
N ASP A 51 -3.70 12.87 5.38
CA ASP A 51 -3.49 14.31 5.50
C ASP A 51 -2.57 14.87 4.40
N ASN A 52 -2.34 16.18 4.43
CA ASN A 52 -1.56 16.88 3.41
C ASN A 52 -0.06 16.50 3.38
N SER A 53 0.43 15.81 4.40
CA SER A 53 1.79 15.30 4.51
C SER A 53 1.95 13.93 3.83
N ASP A 54 0.85 13.24 3.54
CA ASP A 54 0.87 11.95 2.86
C ASP A 54 1.11 12.14 1.36
N ILE A 55 2.02 11.33 0.80
CA ILE A 55 2.43 11.43 -0.61
C ILE A 55 2.16 10.11 -1.31
N LEU A 56 1.40 10.14 -2.41
CA LEU A 56 1.21 8.98 -3.26
C LEU A 56 2.52 8.62 -3.96
N LEU A 57 3.14 7.52 -3.53
CA LEU A 57 4.42 7.06 -4.10
C LEU A 57 4.24 6.29 -5.41
N GLY A 58 3.06 5.75 -5.67
CA GLY A 58 2.69 4.99 -6.86
C GLY A 58 1.59 3.98 -6.57
N ASN A 59 1.26 3.18 -7.59
CA ASN A 59 0.21 2.16 -7.51
C ASN A 59 0.82 0.75 -7.63
N ILE A 60 0.29 -0.20 -6.87
CA ILE A 60 0.70 -1.62 -6.89
C ILE A 60 -0.53 -2.52 -6.87
N ALA A 61 -0.56 -3.58 -7.68
CA ALA A 61 -1.69 -4.52 -7.73
C ALA A 61 -3.09 -3.90 -7.95
N GLY A 62 -3.14 -2.72 -8.59
CA GLY A 62 -4.39 -1.99 -8.80
C GLY A 62 -4.94 -1.30 -7.55
N CYS A 63 -4.10 -1.14 -6.53
CA CYS A 63 -4.29 -0.29 -5.35
C CYS A 63 -3.51 1.02 -5.51
#